data_AF-A0A8T4UJ25-F1
#
_entry.id   AF-A0A8T4UJ25-F1
#
_cell.length_a   1.000
_cell.length_b   1.000
_cell.length_c   1.000
_cell.angle_alpha   90.00
_cell.angle_beta   90.00
_cell.angle_gamma   90.00
#
_symmetry.space_group_name_H-M   'P 1'
#
loop_
_entity.id
_entity.type
_entity.pdbx_description
1 polymer ?
#
loop_
_entity_poly.entity_id
_entity_poly.type
_entity_poly.pdbx_seq_one_letter_code
_entity_poly.pdbx_strand_id
1 'polypeptide(L)' 'NTTERQVYIRYLDGTQKLGIFDRTLSEGNQRWLFLYRTGSENFTAMDNISTALYVWERESMTSSAITDAVQAIINSTDQ' A
#
# COMPACT_ATOMS: atom_id res chain seq x y z
N ASN A 1 16.49 -6.50 6.64
CA ASN A 1 16.68 -6.74 5.20
C ASN A 1 15.29 -6.97 4.61
N THR A 2 14.62 -5.89 4.26
CA THR A 2 13.22 -5.91 3.85
C THR A 2 13.22 -5.87 2.33
N THR A 3 13.00 -7.00 1.67
CA THR A 3 12.94 -7.01 0.21
C THR A 3 11.72 -6.20 -0.23
N GLU A 4 11.98 -5.04 -0.80
CA GLU A 4 10.98 -4.17 -1.42
C GLU A 4 10.20 -4.96 -2.49
N ARG A 5 8.91 -4.64 -2.65
CA ARG A 5 8.01 -5.29 -3.60
C ARG A 5 7.66 -4.32 -4.71
N GLN A 6 7.96 -4.70 -5.94
CA GLN A 6 7.52 -3.98 -7.12
C GLN A 6 6.10 -4.41 -7.49
N VAL A 7 5.21 -3.42 -7.69
CA VAL A 7 3.82 -3.64 -8.07
C VAL A 7 3.50 -2.81 -9.29
N TYR A 8 2.94 -3.47 -10.30
CA TYR A 8 2.37 -2.81 -11.48
C TYR A 8 0.86 -2.78 -11.35
N ILE A 9 0.31 -1.58 -11.31
CA ILE A 9 -1.12 -1.34 -11.39
C ILE A 9 -1.47 -1.06 -12.84
N ARG A 10 -2.46 -1.76 -13.37
CA ARG A 10 -3.01 -1.52 -14.71
C ARG A 10 -4.40 -0.90 -14.61
N TYR A 11 -4.56 0.28 -15.17
CA TYR A 11 -5.83 1.00 -15.19
C TYR A 11 -6.67 0.59 -16.41
N LEU A 12 -7.97 0.94 -16.38
CA LEU A 12 -8.93 0.58 -17.45
C LEU A 12 -8.59 1.22 -18.80
N ASP A 13 -7.93 2.37 -18.80
CA ASP A 13 -7.43 3.04 -20.00
C ASP A 13 -6.17 2.36 -20.60
N GLY A 14 -5.70 1.27 -19.97
CA GLY A 14 -4.54 0.51 -20.38
C GLY A 14 -3.22 1.06 -19.86
N THR A 15 -3.21 2.22 -19.18
CA THR A 15 -2.01 2.77 -18.56
C THR A 15 -1.54 1.87 -17.42
N GLN A 16 -0.22 1.89 -17.18
CA GLN A 16 0.39 1.17 -16.08
C GLN A 16 1.19 2.12 -15.22
N LYS A 17 1.12 1.89 -13.91
CA LYS A 17 1.94 2.61 -12.93
C LYS A 17 2.73 1.59 -12.12
N LEU A 18 4.04 1.82 -12.04
CA LEU A 18 4.97 1.05 -11.21
C LEU A 18 5.12 1.74 -9.86
N GLY A 19 4.98 0.96 -8.79
CA GLY A 19 5.19 1.39 -7.41
C GLY A 19 6.07 0.40 -6.67
N ILE A 20 6.82 0.90 -5.70
CA ILE A 20 7.68 0.09 -4.83
C ILE A 20 7.13 0.19 -3.41
N PHE A 21 6.84 -0.95 -2.81
CA PHE A 21 6.17 -1.08 -1.52
C PHE A 21 6.98 -1.93 -0.53
N ASP A 22 6.88 -1.62 0.76
CA ASP A 22 7.57 -2.40 1.80
C ASP A 22 6.87 -3.71 2.10
N ARG A 23 5.53 -3.69 2.00
CA ARG A 23 4.67 -4.82 2.28
C ARG A 23 3.48 -4.85 1.34
N THR A 24 3.07 -6.06 1.00
CA THR A 24 1.85 -6.31 0.25
C THR A 24 1.09 -7.46 0.90
N LEU A 25 -0.23 -7.32 0.99
CA LEU A 25 -1.14 -8.37 1.44
C LEU A 25 -2.16 -8.64 0.33
N SER A 26 -2.66 -9.87 0.24
CA SER A 26 -3.70 -10.24 -0.72
C SER A 26 -4.64 -11.25 -0.09
N GLU A 27 -5.93 -10.99 -0.17
CA GLU A 27 -7.00 -11.85 0.33
C GLU A 27 -8.16 -11.82 -0.66
N GLY A 28 -8.48 -12.97 -1.25
CA GLY A 28 -9.44 -13.05 -2.35
C GLY A 28 -9.12 -12.08 -3.49
N ASN A 29 -10.05 -11.17 -3.79
CA ASN A 29 -9.91 -10.13 -4.81
C ASN A 29 -9.35 -8.81 -4.27
N GLN A 30 -9.06 -8.74 -2.98
CA GLN A 30 -8.59 -7.54 -2.30
C GLN A 30 -7.10 -7.59 -2.07
N ARG A 31 -6.45 -6.43 -2.26
CA ARG A 31 -5.02 -6.26 -2.05
C ARG A 31 -4.75 -5.01 -1.25
N TRP A 32 -3.76 -5.08 -0.37
CA TRP A 32 -3.26 -3.94 0.36
C TRP A 32 -1.78 -3.75 0.07
N LEU A 33 -1.41 -2.53 -0.30
CA LEU A 33 -0.03 -2.12 -0.56
C LEU A 33 0.36 -1.11 0.51
N PHE A 34 1.40 -1.41 1.28
CA PHE A 34 1.87 -0.56 2.36
C PHE A 34 3.26 -0.04 2.04
N LEU A 35 3.37 1.28 2.10
CA LEU A 35 4.62 2.01 1.98
C LEU A 35 4.84 2.86 3.23
N TYR A 36 6.00 2.68 3.84
CA TYR A 36 6.43 3.43 5.00
C TYR A 36 7.78 4.11 4.72
N ARG A 37 7.79 5.44 4.78
CA ARG A 37 9.00 6.24 4.56
C ARG A 37 9.60 6.72 5.88
N THR A 38 10.93 6.70 5.94
CA THR A 38 11.70 7.17 7.12
C THR A 38 12.45 8.47 6.87
N GLY A 39 12.39 9.00 5.65
CA GLY A 39 13.07 10.23 5.23
C GLY A 39 12.46 10.81 3.96
N SER A 40 13.25 11.52 3.16
CA SER A 40 12.82 12.28 1.97
C SER A 40 12.46 11.43 0.73
N GLU A 41 11.99 10.20 0.93
CA GLU A 41 11.65 9.27 -0.14
C GLU A 41 10.29 9.63 -0.75
N ASN A 42 10.17 9.50 -2.07
CA ASN A 42 8.91 9.81 -2.75
C ASN A 42 7.85 8.73 -2.48
N PHE A 43 6.61 9.18 -2.28
CA PHE A 43 5.42 8.37 -2.37
C PHE A 43 5.20 7.89 -3.81
N THR A 44 4.50 6.76 -3.99
CA THR A 44 4.18 6.25 -5.33
C THR A 44 3.11 7.10 -6.01
N ALA A 45 2.37 7.91 -5.24
CA ALA A 45 1.20 8.66 -5.70
C ALA A 45 0.15 7.74 -6.38
N MET A 46 0.11 6.47 -5.99
CA MET A 46 -0.88 5.53 -6.47
C MET A 46 -2.18 5.73 -5.71
N ASP A 47 -3.27 5.86 -6.46
CA ASP A 47 -4.61 5.94 -5.87
C ASP A 47 -5.09 4.56 -5.41
N ASN A 48 -6.00 4.56 -4.43
CA ASN A 48 -6.83 3.40 -4.16
C ASN A 48 -7.67 3.08 -5.40
N ILE A 49 -7.76 1.81 -5.78
CA ILE A 49 -8.54 1.38 -6.93
C ILE A 49 -9.64 0.46 -6.42
N SER A 50 -10.83 1.05 -6.24
CA SER A 50 -12.03 0.35 -5.75
C SER A 50 -11.80 -0.38 -4.42
N THR A 51 -12.71 -1.29 -4.05
CA THR A 51 -12.50 -2.23 -2.92
C THR A 51 -11.46 -3.32 -3.24
N ALA A 52 -10.98 -3.41 -4.48
CA ALA A 52 -9.99 -4.40 -4.88
C ALA A 52 -8.55 -4.04 -4.49
N LEU A 53 -8.22 -2.74 -4.34
CA LEU A 53 -6.87 -2.29 -4.06
C LEU A 53 -6.82 -1.09 -3.13
N TYR A 54 -6.23 -1.29 -1.96
CA TYR A 54 -5.93 -0.26 -0.99
C TYR A 54 -4.43 0.03 -0.96
N VAL A 55 -4.08 1.28 -1.20
CA VAL A 55 -2.74 1.82 -1.10
C VAL A 55 -2.68 2.69 0.14
N TRP A 56 -1.77 2.34 1.05
CA TRP A 56 -1.50 3.12 2.25
C TRP A 56 -0.05 3.53 2.27
N GLU A 57 0.17 4.83 2.22
CA GLU A 57 1.50 5.42 2.27
C GLU A 57 1.58 6.42 3.43
N ARG A 58 2.61 6.29 4.26
CA ARG A 58 2.87 7.19 5.40
C ARG A 58 4.36 7.40 5.61
N GLU A 59 4.68 8.46 6.35
CA GLU A 59 6.04 8.80 6.77
C GLU A 59 6.06 9.15 8.26
N SER A 60 7.25 9.09 8.87
CA SER A 60 7.50 9.62 10.22
C SER A 60 6.60 9.05 11.33
N MET A 61 6.27 7.75 11.27
CA MET A 61 5.43 7.07 12.27
C MET A 61 6.25 6.10 13.11
N THR A 62 5.97 6.01 14.41
CA THR A 62 6.54 4.95 15.26
C THR A 62 6.02 3.58 14.83
N SER A 63 6.79 2.51 15.06
CA SER A 63 6.38 1.15 14.70
C SER A 63 5.05 0.70 15.31
N SER A 64 4.72 1.13 16.53
CA SER A 64 3.41 0.87 17.15
C SER A 64 2.27 1.56 16.38
N ALA A 65 2.41 2.85 16.09
CA ALA A 65 1.42 3.60 15.31
C ALA A 65 1.23 3.04 13.89
N ILE A 66 2.28 2.51 13.26
CA ILE A 66 2.17 1.81 11.96
C ILE A 66 1.30 0.56 12.13
N THR A 67 1.55 -0.24 13.16
CA THR A 67 0.81 -1.48 13.41
C THR A 67 -0.68 -1.20 13.62
N ASP A 68 -1.00 -0.21 14.44
CA ASP A 68 -2.39 0.19 14.72
C ASP A 68 -3.08 0.70 13.45
N ALA A 69 -2.39 1.51 12.63
CA ALA A 69 -2.94 2.05 11.40
C ALA A 69 -3.18 0.98 10.33
N VAL A 70 -2.24 0.04 10.17
CA VAL A 70 -2.40 -1.10 9.25
C VAL A 70 -3.58 -1.97 9.68
N GLN A 71 -3.69 -2.28 10.99
CA GLN A 71 -4.80 -3.07 11.52
C GLN A 71 -6.14 -2.38 11.29
N ALA A 72 -6.23 -1.07 11.53
CA ALA A 72 -7.45 -0.30 11.31
C ALA A 72 -7.89 -0.33 9.85
N ILE A 73 -6.96 -0.19 8.91
CA ILE A 73 -7.27 -0.22 7.47
C ILE A 73 -7.79 -1.59 7.06
N ILE A 74 -7.09 -2.66 7.44
CA ILE A 74 -7.53 -4.03 7.14
C ILE A 74 -8.94 -4.25 7.71
N ASN A 75 -9.16 -4.00 9.00
CA ASN A 75 -10.46 -4.20 9.64
C ASN A 75 -11.59 -3.36 9.02
N SER A 76 -11.28 -2.16 8.52
CA SER A 76 -12.28 -1.28 7.90
C SER A 76 -12.65 -1.67 6.46
N THR A 77 -11.80 -2.48 5.81
CA THR A 77 -11.91 -2.78 4.37
C THR A 77 -12.14 -4.25 4.08
N ASP A 78 -11.83 -5.13 5.03
CA ASP A 78 -12.11 -6.57 4.98
C ASP A 78 -13.53 -6.83 5.51
N GLN A 79 -14.54 -6.64 4.65
CA GLN A 79 -15.97 -6.88 4.94
C GLN A 79 -16.56 -7.97 4.05
#